data_AF-A0AAV1QN63-F1
#
_entry.id   AF-A0AAV1QN63-F1
#
_cell.length_a   1.000
_cell.length_b   1.000
_cell.length_c   1.000
_cell.angle_alpha   90.00
_cell.angle_beta   90.00
_cell.angle_gamma   90.00
#
_symmetry.space_group_name_H-M   'P 1'
#
loop_
_entity.id
_entity.type
_entity.pdbx_description
1 polymer ?
#
loop_
_entity_poly.entity_id
_entity_poly.type
_entity_poly.pdbx_seq_one_letter_code
_entity_poly.pdbx_strand_id
1 'polypeptide(L)'
;DGYIMKVGEKMYNRQRETASQHDNVRQIMRGLGRLLIAGRTVTPLKTMEDFINPQNFRHVIRAVKEVAGFDESRNKFEKPTLAKKLGQSIQRVADIMEAEALSSQNNVKKKTVEEFRR
;
A
#
# COMPACT_ATOMS: atom_id res chain seq x y z
N ASP A 1 3.94 2.91 11.28
CA ASP A 1 4.03 1.69 10.46
C ASP A 1 5.36 1.71 9.74
N GLY A 2 6.17 0.66 9.88
CA GLY A 2 7.55 0.64 9.40
C GLY A 2 7.68 0.65 7.88
N TYR A 3 6.76 0.01 7.16
CA TYR A 3 6.85 -0.09 5.70
C TYR A 3 6.52 1.21 5.00
N ILE A 4 5.61 2.03 5.54
CA ILE A 4 5.33 3.38 4.99
C ILE A 4 6.58 4.24 5.02
N MET A 5 7.35 4.19 6.12
CA MET A 5 8.60 4.95 6.25
C MET A 5 9.65 4.48 5.25
N LYS A 6 9.81 3.16 5.10
CA LYS A 6 10.76 2.58 4.13
C LYS A 6 10.38 2.91 2.69
N VAL A 7 9.10 2.99 2.35
CA VAL A 7 8.64 3.51 1.03
C VAL A 7 9.12 4.95 0.84
N GLY A 8 8.90 5.80 1.84
CA GLY A 8 9.37 7.18 1.83
C GLY A 8 10.88 7.29 1.60
N GLU A 9 11.66 6.60 2.42
CA GLU A 9 13.13 6.58 2.35
C GLU A 9 13.64 6.08 1.00
N LYS A 10 13.16 4.93 0.52
CA LYS A 10 13.54 4.37 -0.79
C LYS A 10 13.24 5.33 -1.93
N MET A 11 12.11 6.02 -1.88
CA MET A 11 11.73 6.98 -2.92
C MET A 11 12.55 8.26 -2.83
N TYR A 12 12.83 8.75 -1.63
CA TYR A 12 13.63 9.93 -1.40
C TYR A 12 15.07 9.72 -1.88
N ASN A 13 15.69 8.61 -1.49
CA ASN A 13 17.08 8.28 -1.83
C ASN A 13 17.33 8.02 -3.33
N ARG A 14 16.28 7.75 -4.11
CA ARG A 14 16.39 7.48 -5.56
C ARG A 14 16.28 8.73 -6.45
N GLN A 15 15.91 9.89 -5.90
CA GLN A 15 15.54 11.06 -6.70
C GLN A 15 16.59 12.18 -6.58
N ARG A 16 16.72 12.99 -7.64
CA ARG A 16 17.40 14.29 -7.56
C ARG A 16 16.52 15.26 -6.78
N GLU A 17 17.10 16.25 -6.12
CA GLU A 17 16.34 17.15 -5.24
C GLU A 17 15.47 18.14 -6.04
N THR A 18 14.24 17.74 -6.40
CA THR A 18 13.23 18.68 -6.93
C THR A 18 11.98 18.72 -6.05
N ALA A 19 11.38 19.91 -5.92
CA ALA A 19 10.21 20.11 -5.07
C ALA A 19 9.01 19.23 -5.46
N SER A 20 8.77 19.07 -6.77
CA SER A 20 7.69 18.21 -7.32
C SER A 20 7.86 16.73 -6.94
N GLN A 21 9.11 16.26 -6.86
CA GLN A 21 9.43 14.90 -6.45
C GLN A 21 9.16 14.69 -4.96
N HIS A 22 9.50 15.67 -4.11
CA HIS A 22 9.18 15.63 -2.68
C HIS A 22 7.67 15.62 -2.44
N ASP A 23 6.90 16.36 -3.24
CA ASP A 23 5.43 16.32 -3.19
C ASP A 23 4.87 14.95 -3.53
N ASN A 24 5.41 14.29 -4.54
CA ASN A 24 5.00 12.94 -4.90
C ASN A 24 5.26 11.94 -3.76
N VAL A 25 6.43 11.98 -3.12
CA VAL A 25 6.75 11.15 -1.95
C VAL A 25 5.75 11.39 -0.83
N ARG A 26 5.48 12.66 -0.50
CA ARG A 26 4.51 13.04 0.52
C ARG A 26 3.10 12.53 0.20
N GLN A 27 2.66 12.63 -1.05
CA GLN A 27 1.34 12.16 -1.47
C GLN A 27 1.21 10.64 -1.33
N ILE A 28 2.23 9.87 -1.71
CA ILE A 28 2.23 8.40 -1.58
C ILE A 28 2.22 7.98 -0.11
N MET A 29 3.09 8.56 0.72
CA MET A 29 3.13 8.25 2.15
C MET A 29 1.81 8.57 2.85
N ARG A 30 1.20 9.74 2.54
CA ARG A 30 -0.11 10.11 3.08
C ARG A 30 -1.23 9.23 2.54
N GLY A 31 -1.16 8.80 1.28
CA GLY A 31 -2.10 7.85 0.69
C GLY A 31 -2.08 6.52 1.43
N LEU A 32 -0.90 5.95 1.66
CA LEU A 32 -0.71 4.73 2.45
C LEU A 32 -1.18 4.91 3.90
N GLY A 33 -0.87 6.05 4.53
CA GLY A 33 -1.32 6.35 5.88
C GLY A 33 -2.85 6.41 6.00
N ARG A 34 -3.53 7.09 5.07
CA ARG A 34 -5.00 7.13 5.01
C ARG A 34 -5.59 5.74 4.80
N LEU A 35 -5.00 4.95 3.91
CA LEU A 35 -5.43 3.58 3.66
C LEU A 35 -5.30 2.71 4.91
N LEU A 36 -4.19 2.81 5.64
CA LEU A 36 -3.97 2.06 6.87
C LEU A 36 -4.99 2.44 7.95
N ILE A 37 -5.27 3.73 8.11
CA ILE A 37 -6.29 4.21 9.07
C ILE A 37 -7.67 3.68 8.69
N ALA A 38 -8.09 3.86 7.43
CA ALA A 38 -9.38 3.37 6.96
C ALA A 38 -9.50 1.84 7.10
N GLY A 39 -8.46 1.10 6.72
CA GLY A 39 -8.39 -0.35 6.88
C GLY A 39 -8.57 -0.79 8.32
N ARG A 40 -7.93 -0.11 9.28
CA ARG A 40 -8.11 -0.41 10.71
C ARG A 40 -9.52 -0.17 11.22
N THR A 41 -10.25 0.76 10.62
CA THR A 41 -11.63 1.08 10.97
C THR A 41 -12.63 0.10 10.38
N VAL A 42 -12.46 -0.28 9.10
CA VAL A 42 -13.45 -1.07 8.36
C VAL A 42 -13.11 -2.56 8.26
N THR A 43 -11.94 -2.99 8.74
CA THR A 43 -11.44 -4.36 8.63
C THR A 43 -10.55 -4.76 9.83
N PRO A 44 -10.18 -6.04 9.97
CA PRO A 44 -9.22 -6.48 10.98
C PRO A 44 -7.76 -6.03 10.74
N LEU A 45 -7.42 -5.48 9.57
CA LEU A 45 -6.03 -5.15 9.18
C LEU A 45 -5.42 -4.10 10.12
N LYS A 46 -4.19 -4.33 10.59
CA LYS A 46 -3.50 -3.47 11.57
C LYS A 46 -2.18 -2.90 11.05
N THR A 47 -1.47 -3.60 10.18
CA THR A 47 -0.17 -3.16 9.64
C THR A 47 -0.19 -3.22 8.12
N MET A 48 0.77 -2.56 7.46
CA MET A 48 0.92 -2.67 6.01
C MET A 48 1.29 -4.08 5.54
N GLU A 49 1.88 -4.92 6.39
CA GLU A 49 2.13 -6.34 6.05
C GLU A 49 0.82 -7.09 5.82
N ASP A 50 -0.22 -6.78 6.61
CA ASP A 50 -1.53 -7.40 6.45
C ASP A 50 -2.14 -7.12 5.07
N PHE A 51 -1.82 -5.97 4.46
CA PHE A 51 -2.29 -5.59 3.12
C PHE A 51 -1.58 -6.35 1.99
N ILE A 52 -0.42 -6.94 2.27
CA ILE A 52 0.34 -7.75 1.31
C ILE A 52 0.01 -9.24 1.49
N ASN A 53 -0.78 -9.63 2.49
CA ASN A 53 -1.22 -11.00 2.64
C ASN A 53 -2.39 -11.30 1.67
N PRO A 54 -2.27 -12.26 0.73
CA PRO A 54 -3.33 -12.62 -0.21
C PRO A 54 -4.64 -13.03 0.48
N GLN A 55 -4.57 -13.65 1.66
CA GLN A 55 -5.75 -14.06 2.44
C GLN A 55 -6.60 -12.85 2.87
N ASN A 56 -5.98 -11.67 2.96
CA ASN A 56 -6.62 -10.43 3.35
C ASN A 56 -7.13 -9.61 2.15
N PHE A 57 -7.03 -10.12 0.91
CA PHE A 57 -7.34 -9.34 -0.30
C PHE A 57 -8.73 -8.70 -0.26
N ARG A 58 -9.76 -9.43 0.21
CA ARG A 58 -11.12 -8.87 0.36
C ARG A 58 -11.18 -7.69 1.33
N HIS A 59 -10.42 -7.74 2.42
CA HIS A 59 -10.30 -6.64 3.38
C HIS A 59 -9.56 -5.45 2.76
N VAL A 60 -8.49 -5.71 1.99
CA VAL A 60 -7.77 -4.66 1.26
C VAL A 60 -8.69 -3.93 0.28
N ILE A 61 -9.48 -4.67 -0.51
CA ILE A 61 -10.44 -4.06 -1.44
C ILE A 61 -11.47 -3.21 -0.69
N ARG A 62 -11.99 -3.68 0.45
CA ARG A 62 -12.92 -2.90 1.28
C ARG A 62 -12.28 -1.59 1.78
N ALA A 63 -11.04 -1.65 2.27
CA ALA A 63 -10.31 -0.47 2.72
C ALA A 63 -10.04 0.53 1.57
N VAL A 64 -9.69 0.04 0.38
CA VAL A 64 -9.49 0.89 -0.81
C VAL A 64 -10.80 1.54 -1.25
N LYS A 65 -11.91 0.78 -1.24
CA LYS A 65 -13.26 1.29 -1.55
C LYS A 65 -13.66 2.43 -0.63
N GLU A 66 -13.43 2.27 0.68
CA GLU A 66 -13.68 3.30 1.68
C GLU A 66 -12.92 4.59 1.35
N VAL A 67 -11.59 4.51 1.14
CA VAL A 67 -10.76 5.70 0.86
C VAL A 67 -11.10 6.35 -0.48
N ALA A 68 -11.50 5.56 -1.49
CA ALA A 68 -11.81 6.04 -2.82
C ALA A 68 -13.25 6.53 -3.00
N GLY A 69 -14.08 6.49 -1.94
CA GLY A 69 -15.47 6.91 -1.97
C GLY A 69 -16.31 6.03 -2.90
N PHE A 70 -16.20 4.71 -2.76
CA PHE A 70 -17.02 3.77 -3.53
C PHE A 70 -18.47 3.80 -3.05
N ASP A 71 -19.38 4.09 -3.96
CA ASP A 71 -20.83 4.04 -3.74
C ASP A 71 -21.33 2.64 -4.15
N GLU A 72 -21.74 1.84 -3.17
CA GLU A 72 -22.27 0.49 -3.40
C GLU A 72 -23.59 0.51 -4.18
N SER A 73 -24.43 1.52 -3.99
CA SER A 73 -25.74 1.63 -4.65
C SER A 73 -25.60 1.89 -6.16
N ARG A 74 -24.56 2.63 -6.55
CA ARG A 74 -24.27 2.99 -7.94
C ARG A 74 -23.16 2.16 -8.57
N ASN A 75 -22.50 1.30 -7.79
CA ASN A 75 -21.32 0.52 -8.17
C ASN A 75 -20.22 1.40 -8.82
N LYS A 76 -19.96 2.57 -8.25
CA LYS A 76 -19.05 3.58 -8.82
C LYS A 76 -18.12 4.15 -7.76
N PHE A 77 -16.88 4.40 -8.16
CA PHE A 77 -15.93 5.18 -7.35
C PHE A 77 -16.15 6.66 -7.59
N GLU A 78 -16.24 7.45 -6.52
CA GLU A 78 -16.15 8.90 -6.61
C GLU A 78 -14.78 9.33 -7.15
N LYS A 79 -13.70 8.63 -6.72
CA LYS A 79 -12.32 8.91 -7.11
C LYS A 79 -11.61 7.67 -7.70
N PRO A 80 -11.93 7.23 -8.94
CA PRO A 80 -11.34 6.02 -9.54
C PRO A 80 -9.81 6.07 -9.62
N THR A 81 -9.25 7.25 -9.95
CA THR A 81 -7.80 7.46 -10.02
C THR A 81 -7.12 7.23 -8.67
N LEU A 82 -7.80 7.56 -7.56
CA LEU A 82 -7.27 7.33 -6.22
C LEU A 82 -7.17 5.84 -5.92
N ALA A 83 -8.20 5.06 -6.24
CA ALA A 83 -8.16 3.59 -6.06
C ALA A 83 -6.97 2.97 -6.81
N LYS A 84 -6.74 3.38 -8.07
CA LYS A 84 -5.57 2.93 -8.85
C LYS A 84 -4.24 3.34 -8.20
N LYS A 85 -4.12 4.60 -7.76
CA LYS A 85 -2.91 5.11 -7.09
C LYS A 85 -2.63 4.37 -5.76
N LEU A 86 -3.67 4.02 -5.01
CA LEU A 86 -3.54 3.23 -3.78
C LEU A 86 -3.04 1.82 -4.09
N GLY A 87 -3.61 1.13 -5.08
CA GLY A 87 -3.11 -0.18 -5.51
C GLY A 87 -1.62 -0.15 -5.89
N GLN A 88 -1.20 0.85 -6.67
CA GLN A 88 0.22 1.07 -7.00
C GLN A 88 1.07 1.36 -5.77
N SER A 89 0.52 2.03 -4.75
CA SER A 89 1.25 2.32 -3.51
C SER A 89 1.41 1.07 -2.64
N ILE A 90 0.41 0.20 -2.59
CA ILE A 90 0.49 -1.11 -1.94
C ILE A 90 1.55 -1.97 -2.64
N GLN A 91 1.61 -1.95 -3.98
CA GLN A 91 2.66 -2.67 -4.72
C GLN A 91 4.07 -2.22 -4.32
N ARG A 92 4.29 -0.92 -4.08
CA ARG A 92 5.59 -0.42 -3.59
C ARG A 92 5.95 -0.98 -2.22
N VAL A 93 4.97 -1.22 -1.35
CA VAL A 93 5.19 -1.88 -0.06
C VAL A 93 5.61 -3.33 -0.26
N ALA A 94 4.92 -4.06 -1.15
CA ALA A 94 5.30 -5.43 -1.51
C ALA A 94 6.74 -5.50 -2.03
N ASP A 95 7.16 -4.56 -2.88
CA ASP A 95 8.53 -4.51 -3.41
C ASP A 95 9.61 -4.29 -2.33
N ILE A 96 9.28 -3.60 -1.25
CA ILE A 96 10.19 -3.43 -0.10
C ILE A 96 10.21 -4.69 0.75
N MET A 97 9.04 -5.28 1.00
CA MET A 97 8.91 -6.49 1.79
C MET A 97 9.62 -7.68 1.13
N GLU A 98 9.56 -7.78 -0.19
CA GLU A 98 10.34 -8.77 -0.96
C GLU A 98 11.84 -8.53 -0.83
N ALA A 99 12.31 -7.28 -1.01
CA ALA A 99 13.72 -6.96 -0.89
C ALA A 99 14.26 -7.33 0.51
N GLU A 100 13.50 -7.05 1.57
CA GLU A 100 13.82 -7.47 2.93
C GLU A 100 13.82 -8.99 3.11
N ALA A 101 12.83 -9.68 2.54
CA ALA A 101 12.76 -11.14 2.61
C ALA A 101 13.97 -11.79 1.93
N LEU A 102 14.41 -11.24 0.79
CA LEU A 102 15.62 -11.69 0.10
C LEU A 102 16.88 -11.41 0.92
N SER A 103 17.04 -10.21 1.47
CA SER A 103 18.22 -9.85 2.29
C SER A 103 18.30 -10.64 3.59
N SER A 104 17.17 -10.98 4.19
CA SER A 104 17.10 -11.75 5.45
C SER A 104 16.95 -13.26 5.26
N GLN A 105 16.94 -13.75 4.01
CA GLN A 105 16.66 -15.16 3.67
C GLN A 105 15.35 -15.70 4.28
N ASN A 106 14.35 -14.84 4.48
CA ASN A 106 13.06 -15.21 5.04
C ASN A 106 12.14 -15.77 3.95
N ASN A 107 12.17 -17.09 3.79
CA ASN A 107 11.38 -17.80 2.78
C ASN A 107 9.86 -17.66 2.96
N VAL A 108 9.38 -17.49 4.20
CA VAL A 108 7.94 -17.32 4.47
C VAL A 108 7.46 -15.98 3.93
N LYS A 109 8.14 -14.88 4.29
CA LYS A 109 7.81 -13.54 3.78
C LYS A 109 7.91 -13.46 2.27
N LYS A 110 8.94 -14.08 1.68
CA LYS A 110 9.12 -14.14 0.23
C LYS A 110 7.91 -14.79 -0.45
N LYS A 111 7.49 -15.97 0.02
CA LYS A 111 6.34 -16.68 -0.53
C LYS A 111 5.05 -15.87 -0.43
N THR A 112 4.81 -15.20 0.71
CA THR A 112 3.64 -14.33 0.87
C THR A 112 3.60 -13.21 -0.17
N VAL A 113 4.74 -12.55 -0.44
CA VAL A 113 4.80 -11.49 -1.47
C VAL A 113 4.62 -12.04 -2.87
N GLU A 114 5.21 -13.19 -3.18
CA GLU A 114 5.06 -13.86 -4.48
C GLU A 114 3.61 -14.23 -4.74
N GLU A 115 2.91 -14.77 -3.75
CA GLU A 115 1.49 -15.09 -3.84
C GLU A 115 0.61 -13.84 -3.99
N PHE A 116 0.99 -12.70 -3.39
CA PHE A 116 0.26 -11.44 -3.54
C PHE A 116 0.31 -10.87 -4.96
N ARG A 117 1.38 -11.15 -5.70
CA ARG A 117 1.56 -10.67 -7.07
C ARG A 117 0.92 -11.56 -8.14
N ARG A 118 0.49 -12.77 -7.78
CA ARG A 118 -0.20 -13.70 -8.69
C ARG A 118 -1.66 -13.29 -8.89
#